data_AF-A0A6L6G981-F1
#
_entry.id   AF-A0A6L6G981-F1
#
_cell.length_a   1.000
_cell.length_b   1.000
_cell.length_c   1.000
_cell.angle_alpha   90.00
_cell.angle_beta   90.00
_cell.angle_gamma   90.00
#
_symmetry.space_group_name_H-M   'P 1'
#
loop_
_entity.id
_entity.type
_entity.pdbx_description
1 polymer ?
#
loop_
_entity_poly.entity_id
_entity_poly.type
_entity_poly.pdbx_seq_one_letter_code
_entity_poly.pdbx_strand_id
1 'polypeptide(L)'
;MSQFNLRALTETAIMTALALVLDKLVLFTMPQGGSVSLVMLPIIIVAIRWGIVEGIVTGLLVGMIQLFFGGYFLNIAQVFLDYILSYAGIGLAGMFSASIKATPFSKKLIGLISLATLVSAFLRFIGNFLSGIIFYGSFAPKGTPVWIYSLTYNMSYIIPSAILTIVVMILLVKAMPKLFEK
;
A
#
# COMPACT_ATOMS: atom_id res chain seq x y z
N MET A 1 3.28 -6.78 31.46
CA MET A 1 2.69 -7.13 30.15
C MET A 1 2.06 -5.84 29.61
N SER A 2 2.52 -5.29 28.49
CA SER A 2 1.87 -4.12 27.91
C SER A 2 0.43 -4.51 27.56
N GLN A 3 -0.54 -3.74 28.04
CA GLN A 3 -1.94 -3.92 27.66
C GLN A 3 -2.01 -3.72 26.15
N PHE A 4 -2.26 -4.79 25.39
CA PHE A 4 -2.53 -4.68 23.95
C PHE A 4 -3.70 -3.71 23.78
N ASN A 5 -3.53 -2.70 22.94
CA ASN A 5 -4.62 -1.79 22.64
C ASN A 5 -5.65 -2.54 21.78
N LEU A 6 -6.67 -3.09 22.42
CA LEU A 6 -7.72 -3.88 21.77
C LEU A 6 -8.39 -3.09 20.63
N ARG A 7 -8.51 -1.77 20.77
CA ARG A 7 -9.06 -0.89 19.74
C ARG A 7 -8.15 -0.84 18.52
N ALA A 8 -6.84 -0.67 18.72
CA ALA A 8 -5.86 -0.67 17.62
C ALA A 8 -5.86 -2.02 16.86
N LEU A 9 -5.93 -3.13 17.58
CA LEU A 9 -6.01 -4.47 17.00
C LEU A 9 -7.28 -4.65 16.17
N THR A 10 -8.43 -4.27 16.72
CA THR A 10 -9.73 -4.40 16.06
C THR A 10 -9.81 -3.54 14.80
N GLU A 11 -9.37 -2.29 14.88
CA GLU A 11 -9.37 -1.38 13.72
C GLU A 11 -8.36 -1.84 12.65
N THR A 12 -7.20 -2.38 13.06
CA THR A 12 -6.24 -3.00 12.13
C THR A 12 -6.90 -4.17 11.38
N ALA A 13 -7.58 -5.08 12.08
CA ALA A 13 -8.25 -6.22 11.46
C ALA A 13 -9.37 -5.78 10.48
N ILE A 14 -10.20 -4.81 10.88
CA ILE A 14 -11.26 -4.25 10.02
C ILE A 14 -10.65 -3.60 8.77
N MET A 15 -9.59 -2.81 8.93
CA MET A 15 -8.94 -2.12 7.82
C MET A 15 -8.19 -3.09 6.89
N THR A 16 -7.59 -4.15 7.42
CA THR A 16 -7.03 -5.25 6.60
C THR A 16 -8.13 -5.88 5.76
N ALA A 17 -9.28 -6.23 6.35
CA ALA A 17 -10.41 -6.79 5.60
C ALA A 17 -10.92 -5.81 4.53
N LEU A 18 -11.06 -4.53 4.89
CA LEU A 18 -11.46 -3.48 3.95
C LEU A 18 -10.47 -3.33 2.79
N ALA A 19 -9.16 -3.39 3.06
CA ALA A 19 -8.13 -3.32 2.02
C ALA A 19 -8.28 -4.45 1.01
N LEU A 20 -8.54 -5.67 1.48
CA LEU A 20 -8.76 -6.83 0.61
C LEU A 20 -10.03 -6.68 -0.23
N VAL A 21 -11.12 -6.14 0.33
CA VAL A 21 -12.34 -5.86 -0.45
C VAL A 21 -12.09 -4.77 -1.50
N LEU A 22 -11.44 -3.67 -1.10
CA LEU A 22 -11.10 -2.57 -2.00
C LEU A 22 -10.10 -2.99 -3.09
N ASP A 23 -9.27 -4.00 -2.82
CA ASP A 23 -8.39 -4.58 -3.83
C ASP A 23 -9.16 -5.34 -4.92
N LYS A 24 -10.32 -5.93 -4.59
CA LYS A 24 -11.19 -6.60 -5.57
C LYS A 24 -12.04 -5.61 -6.39
N LEU A 25 -12.20 -4.37 -5.94
CA LEU A 25 -12.84 -3.30 -6.70
C LEU A 25 -11.84 -2.69 -7.69
N VAL A 26 -11.51 -3.49 -8.72
CA VAL A 26 -10.45 -3.14 -9.67
C VAL A 26 -10.97 -2.24 -10.78
N LEU A 27 -10.28 -1.13 -11.02
CA LEU A 27 -10.52 -0.28 -12.19
C LEU A 27 -9.82 -0.80 -13.44
N PHE A 28 -8.63 -1.38 -13.26
CA PHE A 28 -7.82 -1.94 -14.34
C PHE A 28 -6.84 -2.99 -13.78
N THR A 29 -6.68 -4.12 -14.46
CA THR A 29 -5.76 -5.20 -14.04
C THR A 29 -4.73 -5.45 -15.13
N MET A 30 -3.46 -5.59 -14.74
CA MET A 30 -2.39 -5.95 -15.67
C MET A 30 -2.28 -7.49 -15.83
N PRO A 31 -1.81 -7.99 -16.99
CA PRO A 31 -1.88 -9.42 -17.31
C PRO A 31 -1.11 -10.37 -16.37
N GLN A 32 0.03 -9.92 -15.83
CA GLN A 32 0.88 -10.66 -14.90
C GLN A 32 0.62 -10.28 -13.43
N GLY A 33 -0.59 -9.78 -13.13
CA GLY A 33 -0.97 -9.27 -11.83
C GLY A 33 -0.63 -7.79 -11.64
N GLY A 34 -1.07 -7.24 -10.50
CA GLY A 34 -1.09 -5.80 -10.28
C GLY A 34 -2.37 -5.18 -10.83
N SER A 35 -2.97 -4.30 -10.03
CA SER A 35 -4.25 -3.67 -10.33
C SER A 35 -4.24 -2.21 -9.90
N VAL A 36 -5.03 -1.41 -10.60
CA VAL A 36 -5.42 -0.07 -10.16
C VAL A 36 -6.58 -0.24 -9.18
N SER A 37 -6.27 -0.19 -7.89
CA SER A 37 -7.22 -0.42 -6.80
C SER A 37 -6.97 0.51 -5.61
N LEU A 38 -7.87 0.48 -4.63
CA LEU A 38 -7.77 1.26 -3.39
C LEU A 38 -7.13 0.45 -2.24
N VAL A 39 -6.40 -0.63 -2.52
CA VAL A 39 -5.80 -1.48 -1.48
C VAL A 39 -4.87 -0.74 -0.51
N MET A 40 -4.18 0.30 -1.00
CA MET A 40 -3.25 1.11 -0.18
C MET A 40 -3.99 1.97 0.85
N LEU A 41 -5.24 2.34 0.57
CA LEU A 41 -5.99 3.32 1.34
C LEU A 41 -6.16 2.91 2.81
N PRO A 42 -6.67 1.69 3.15
CA PRO A 42 -6.87 1.33 4.55
C PRO A 42 -5.55 1.12 5.30
N ILE A 43 -4.50 0.65 4.63
CA ILE A 43 -3.16 0.49 5.23
C ILE A 43 -2.63 1.86 5.66
N ILE A 44 -2.73 2.88 4.79
CA ILE A 44 -2.29 4.24 5.09
C ILE A 44 -3.14 4.88 6.20
N ILE A 45 -4.46 4.63 6.22
CA ILE A 45 -5.34 5.10 7.30
C ILE A 45 -4.87 4.56 8.66
N VAL A 46 -4.62 3.25 8.77
CA VAL A 46 -4.11 2.65 10.01
C VAL A 46 -2.75 3.23 10.37
N ALA A 47 -1.85 3.34 9.40
CA ALA A 47 -0.51 3.86 9.62
C ALA A 47 -0.53 5.30 10.17
N ILE A 48 -1.41 6.17 9.68
CA ILE A 48 -1.57 7.54 10.17
C ILE A 48 -2.24 7.56 11.54
N ARG A 49 -3.28 6.75 11.75
CA ARG A 49 -4.05 6.73 13.00
C ARG A 49 -3.21 6.20 14.17
N TRP A 50 -2.68 5.00 14.02
CA TRP A 50 -2.03 4.24 15.09
C TRP A 50 -0.52 4.41 15.13
N GLY A 51 0.12 4.52 13.96
CA GLY A 51 1.55 4.74 13.82
C GLY A 51 2.21 3.78 12.84
N ILE A 52 3.53 3.88 12.73
CA ILE A 52 4.34 3.09 11.78
C ILE A 52 4.24 1.57 12.02
N VAL A 53 4.18 1.14 13.28
CA VAL A 53 4.18 -0.29 13.63
C VAL A 53 2.87 -0.93 13.16
N GLU A 54 1.73 -0.36 13.54
CA GLU A 54 0.41 -0.85 13.14
C GLU A 54 0.20 -0.73 11.64
N GLY A 55 0.74 0.32 11.00
CA GLY A 55 0.76 0.44 9.54
C GLY A 55 1.48 -0.72 8.85
N ILE A 56 2.70 -1.04 9.31
CA ILE A 56 3.49 -2.17 8.78
C ILE A 56 2.76 -3.49 9.01
N VAL A 57 2.23 -3.70 10.22
CA VAL A 57 1.46 -4.92 10.55
C VAL A 57 0.23 -5.05 9.65
N THR A 58 -0.51 -3.96 9.43
CA THR A 58 -1.67 -3.96 8.52
C THR A 58 -1.25 -4.34 7.11
N GLY A 59 -0.17 -3.75 6.60
CA GLY A 59 0.39 -4.09 5.29
C GLY A 59 0.79 -5.55 5.18
N LEU A 60 1.52 -6.08 6.19
CA LEU A 60 1.89 -7.49 6.24
C LEU A 60 0.67 -8.42 6.19
N LEU A 61 -0.36 -8.12 6.99
CA LEU A 61 -1.59 -8.90 6.99
C LEU A 61 -2.30 -8.86 5.63
N VAL A 62 -2.39 -7.69 5.00
CA VAL A 62 -2.97 -7.55 3.66
C VAL A 62 -2.20 -8.39 2.65
N GLY A 63 -0.88 -8.25 2.61
CA GLY A 63 -0.03 -9.02 1.68
C GLY A 63 -0.13 -10.53 1.89
N MET A 64 -0.05 -10.99 3.14
CA MET A 64 -0.18 -12.41 3.47
C MET A 64 -1.55 -12.97 3.10
N ILE A 65 -2.64 -12.28 3.43
CA ILE A 65 -3.99 -12.75 3.09
C ILE A 65 -4.20 -12.72 1.58
N GLN A 66 -3.69 -11.70 0.88
CA GLN A 66 -3.80 -11.64 -0.57
C GLN A 66 -3.11 -12.84 -1.26
N LEU A 67 -1.98 -13.32 -0.73
CA LEU A 67 -1.34 -14.55 -1.20
C LEU A 67 -2.30 -15.74 -1.17
N PHE A 68 -3.10 -15.89 -0.12
CA PHE A 68 -4.10 -16.96 -0.01
C PHE A 68 -5.34 -16.74 -0.88
N PHE A 69 -5.71 -15.49 -1.18
CA PHE A 69 -6.94 -15.13 -1.91
C PHE A 69 -6.66 -14.71 -3.37
N GLY A 70 -5.91 -15.55 -4.08
CA GLY A 70 -5.63 -15.40 -5.51
C GLY A 70 -4.25 -14.80 -5.83
N GLY A 71 -3.33 -14.81 -4.87
CA GLY A 71 -1.92 -14.48 -5.14
C GLY A 71 -1.20 -15.60 -5.89
N TYR A 72 -0.04 -15.24 -6.45
CA TYR A 72 0.83 -16.13 -7.21
C TYR A 72 2.04 -16.51 -6.37
N PHE A 73 2.19 -17.81 -6.13
CA PHE A 73 3.34 -18.37 -5.43
C PHE A 73 4.32 -18.96 -6.45
N LEU A 74 5.48 -18.34 -6.61
CA LEU A 74 6.59 -18.91 -7.38
C LEU A 74 7.64 -19.55 -6.48
N ASN A 75 8.14 -18.78 -5.51
CA ASN A 75 9.09 -19.22 -4.49
C ASN A 75 9.08 -18.24 -3.31
N ILE A 76 9.77 -18.58 -2.22
CA ILE A 76 9.78 -17.78 -0.99
C ILE A 76 10.33 -16.36 -1.22
N ALA A 77 11.36 -16.20 -2.05
CA ALA A 77 11.95 -14.89 -2.31
C ALA A 77 11.02 -13.98 -3.13
N GLN A 78 10.32 -14.53 -4.12
CA GLN A 78 9.29 -13.81 -4.87
C GLN A 78 8.14 -13.40 -3.94
N VAL A 79 7.65 -14.31 -3.10
CA VAL A 79 6.58 -14.01 -2.15
C VAL A 79 6.99 -12.91 -1.17
N PHE A 80 8.23 -12.97 -0.69
CA PHE A 80 8.76 -11.94 0.18
C PHE A 80 8.74 -10.57 -0.50
N LEU A 81 9.13 -10.48 -1.77
CA LEU A 81 9.12 -9.20 -2.49
C LEU A 81 7.70 -8.71 -2.80
N ASP A 82 6.86 -9.55 -3.40
CA ASP A 82 5.55 -9.13 -3.93
C ASP A 82 4.47 -8.96 -2.86
N TYR A 83 4.51 -9.75 -1.78
CA TYR A 83 3.47 -9.77 -0.75
C TYR A 83 3.94 -9.19 0.58
N ILE A 84 5.17 -9.48 1.01
CA ILE A 84 5.64 -9.02 2.33
C ILE A 84 6.21 -7.61 2.21
N LEU A 85 7.31 -7.42 1.50
CA LEU A 85 8.02 -6.16 1.38
C LEU A 85 7.14 -5.09 0.74
N SER A 86 6.48 -5.41 -0.37
CA SER A 86 5.62 -4.46 -1.08
C SER A 86 4.47 -3.93 -0.22
N TYR A 87 3.73 -4.80 0.50
CA TYR A 87 2.59 -4.35 1.31
C TYR A 87 3.01 -3.80 2.68
N ALA A 88 3.99 -4.40 3.35
CA ALA A 88 4.55 -3.85 4.59
C ALA A 88 5.12 -2.44 4.37
N GLY A 89 5.76 -2.21 3.23
CA GLY A 89 6.31 -0.92 2.83
C GLY A 89 5.27 0.20 2.76
N ILE A 90 4.01 -0.11 2.42
CA ILE A 90 2.90 0.87 2.45
C ILE A 90 2.69 1.41 3.87
N GLY A 91 2.91 0.57 4.89
CA GLY A 91 2.79 0.93 6.30
C GLY A 91 3.75 2.03 6.77
N LEU A 92 4.83 2.29 6.02
CA LEU A 92 5.78 3.35 6.34
C LEU A 92 5.19 4.76 6.19
N ALA A 93 3.96 4.91 5.65
CA ALA A 93 3.19 6.14 5.76
C ALA A 93 3.07 6.65 7.23
N GLY A 94 3.15 5.73 8.20
CA GLY A 94 3.07 6.05 9.62
C GLY A 94 4.21 6.91 10.14
N MET A 95 5.33 7.03 9.40
CA MET A 95 6.39 8.01 9.69
C MET A 95 5.87 9.45 9.68
N PHE A 96 4.82 9.72 8.90
CA PHE A 96 4.18 11.03 8.78
C PHE A 96 3.00 11.22 9.74
N SER A 97 2.66 10.19 10.54
CA SER A 97 1.49 10.17 11.44
C SER A 97 1.42 11.39 12.36
N ALA A 98 2.51 11.71 13.07
CA ALA A 98 2.54 12.83 14.01
C ALA A 98 2.32 14.18 13.30
N SER A 99 3.04 14.41 12.20
CA SER A 99 2.95 15.64 11.41
C SER A 99 1.56 15.84 10.79
N ILE A 100 0.95 14.76 10.29
CA ILE A 100 -0.40 14.79 9.70
C ILE A 100 -1.43 15.13 10.78
N LYS A 101 -1.40 14.45 11.93
CA LYS A 101 -2.35 14.68 13.04
C LYS A 101 -2.24 16.07 13.67
N ALA A 102 -1.04 16.64 13.68
CA ALA A 102 -0.80 17.99 14.22
C ALA A 102 -1.15 19.12 13.25
N THR A 103 -1.48 18.81 11.99
CA THR A 103 -1.70 19.82 10.95
C THR A 103 -3.20 19.95 10.63
N PRO A 104 -3.84 21.12 10.83
CA PRO A 104 -5.23 21.32 10.45
C PRO A 104 -5.39 21.28 8.92
N PHE A 105 -6.64 21.08 8.47
CA PHE A 105 -6.95 21.00 7.04
C PHE A 105 -6.46 22.23 6.29
N SER A 106 -5.46 22.04 5.44
CA SER A 106 -4.71 23.09 4.77
C SER A 106 -3.93 22.52 3.58
N LYS A 107 -3.37 23.40 2.73
CA LYS A 107 -2.44 22.99 1.67
C LYS A 107 -1.24 22.19 2.20
N LYS A 108 -0.79 22.50 3.43
CA LYS A 108 0.27 21.75 4.11
C LYS A 108 -0.15 20.33 4.42
N LEU A 109 -1.37 20.12 4.95
CA LEU A 109 -1.89 18.79 5.23
C LEU A 109 -2.04 17.96 3.96
N ILE A 110 -2.56 18.57 2.88
CA ILE A 110 -2.65 17.94 1.56
C ILE A 110 -1.25 17.50 1.09
N GLY A 111 -0.25 18.38 1.19
CA GLY A 111 1.14 18.04 0.85
C GLY A 111 1.70 16.87 1.67
N LEU A 112 1.43 16.82 2.97
CA LEU A 112 1.87 15.72 3.85
C LEU A 112 1.20 14.39 3.49
N ILE A 113 -0.11 14.38 3.21
CA ILE A 113 -0.85 13.17 2.80
C ILE A 113 -0.32 12.66 1.45
N SER A 114 -0.14 13.57 0.49
CA SER A 114 0.42 13.23 -0.81
C SER A 114 1.83 12.64 -0.68
N LEU A 115 2.69 13.28 0.12
CA LEU A 115 4.05 12.79 0.36
C LEU A 115 4.05 11.41 1.04
N ALA A 116 3.26 11.22 2.09
CA ALA A 116 3.14 9.93 2.77
C ALA A 116 2.67 8.82 1.81
N THR A 117 1.70 9.12 0.96
CA THR A 117 1.18 8.16 -0.04
C THR A 117 2.19 7.87 -1.14
N LEU A 118 2.93 8.87 -1.62
CA LEU A 118 3.98 8.69 -2.62
C LEU A 118 5.14 7.86 -2.08
N VAL A 119 5.56 8.09 -0.83
CA VAL A 119 6.58 7.27 -0.15
C VAL A 119 6.09 5.82 -0.04
N SER A 120 4.83 5.62 0.34
CA SER A 120 4.20 4.29 0.42
C SER A 120 4.16 3.59 -0.94
N ALA A 121 3.77 4.30 -1.99
CA ALA A 121 3.74 3.80 -3.36
C ALA A 121 5.14 3.43 -3.86
N PHE A 122 6.14 4.26 -3.55
CA PHE A 122 7.53 4.02 -3.91
C PHE A 122 8.09 2.77 -3.23
N LEU A 123 7.81 2.58 -1.93
CA LEU A 123 8.24 1.40 -1.19
C LEU A 123 7.56 0.12 -1.69
N ARG A 124 6.26 0.20 -2.01
CA ARG A 124 5.55 -0.89 -2.70
C ARG A 124 6.22 -1.21 -4.04
N PHE A 125 6.52 -0.18 -4.81
CA PHE A 125 7.17 -0.28 -6.12
C PHE A 125 8.54 -0.95 -6.02
N ILE A 126 9.37 -0.66 -5.02
CA ILE A 126 10.68 -1.32 -4.85
C ILE A 126 10.53 -2.85 -4.80
N GLY A 127 9.61 -3.37 -3.98
CA GLY A 127 9.38 -4.80 -3.89
C GLY A 127 8.96 -5.41 -5.23
N ASN A 128 7.95 -4.84 -5.87
CA ASN A 128 7.42 -5.36 -7.13
C ASN A 128 8.40 -5.17 -8.31
N PHE A 129 9.20 -4.10 -8.29
CA PHE A 129 10.22 -3.82 -9.30
C PHE A 129 11.36 -4.83 -9.23
N LEU A 130 11.88 -5.09 -8.03
CA LEU A 130 12.91 -6.11 -7.81
C LEU A 130 12.37 -7.50 -8.14
N SER A 131 11.13 -7.81 -7.72
CA SER A 131 10.48 -9.07 -8.09
C SER A 131 10.37 -9.21 -9.60
N GLY A 132 9.93 -8.16 -10.29
CA GLY A 132 9.84 -8.10 -11.76
C GLY A 132 11.16 -8.36 -12.47
N ILE A 133 12.27 -7.83 -11.94
CA ILE A 133 13.61 -8.06 -12.50
C ILE A 133 14.06 -9.50 -12.32
N ILE A 134 13.87 -10.06 -11.12
CA ILE A 134 14.44 -11.35 -10.74
C ILE A 134 13.60 -12.51 -11.28
N PHE A 135 12.28 -12.38 -11.28
CA PHE A 135 11.36 -13.51 -11.50
C PHE A 135 10.48 -13.40 -12.75
N TYR A 136 10.25 -12.20 -13.28
CA TYR A 136 9.30 -11.98 -14.39
C TYR A 136 9.97 -11.56 -15.70
N GLY A 137 11.29 -11.74 -15.82
CA GLY A 137 12.03 -11.39 -17.04
C GLY A 137 11.58 -12.14 -18.30
N SER A 138 11.00 -13.34 -18.15
CA SER A 138 10.44 -14.12 -19.27
C SER A 138 9.24 -13.45 -19.96
N PHE A 139 8.58 -12.50 -19.29
CA PHE A 139 7.46 -11.75 -19.84
C PHE A 139 7.89 -10.47 -20.56
N ALA A 140 9.18 -10.13 -20.52
CA ALA A 140 9.70 -8.96 -21.23
C ALA A 140 9.59 -9.15 -22.76
N PRO A 141 9.04 -8.18 -23.51
CA PRO A 141 9.00 -8.25 -24.97
C PRO A 141 10.40 -8.40 -25.57
N LYS A 142 10.50 -9.08 -26.73
CA LYS A 142 11.79 -9.29 -27.42
C LYS A 142 12.53 -7.96 -27.61
N GLY A 143 13.80 -7.93 -27.19
CA GLY A 143 14.65 -6.74 -27.29
C GLY A 143 14.45 -5.71 -26.17
N THR A 144 13.54 -5.93 -25.22
CA THR A 144 13.35 -5.03 -24.07
C THR A 144 14.24 -5.47 -22.90
N PRO A 145 15.12 -4.59 -22.38
CA PRO A 145 15.83 -4.87 -21.13
C PRO A 145 14.85 -5.15 -19.98
N VAL A 146 15.10 -6.22 -19.23
CA VAL A 146 14.19 -6.70 -18.17
C VAL A 146 13.85 -5.62 -17.13
N TRP A 147 14.81 -4.76 -16.78
CA TRP A 147 14.57 -3.67 -15.84
C TRP A 147 13.62 -2.60 -16.41
N ILE A 148 13.65 -2.33 -17.72
CA ILE A 148 12.70 -1.40 -18.37
C ILE A 148 11.30 -2.00 -18.33
N TYR A 149 11.19 -3.29 -18.67
CA TYR A 149 9.93 -4.01 -18.57
C TYR A 149 9.36 -3.95 -17.14
N SER A 150 10.15 -4.33 -16.13
CA SER A 150 9.71 -4.29 -14.73
C SER A 150 9.33 -2.87 -14.27
N LEU A 151 10.12 -1.86 -14.65
CA LEU A 151 9.87 -0.44 -14.30
C LEU A 151 8.52 0.01 -14.85
N THR A 152 8.34 -0.12 -16.17
CA THR A 152 7.14 0.36 -16.87
C THR A 152 5.90 -0.44 -16.48
N TYR A 153 6.03 -1.77 -16.34
CA TYR A 153 4.95 -2.64 -15.90
C TYR A 153 4.44 -2.24 -14.51
N ASN A 154 5.34 -2.10 -13.52
CA ASN A 154 4.93 -1.81 -12.15
C ASN A 154 4.44 -0.37 -11.96
N MET A 155 5.05 0.60 -12.64
CA MET A 155 4.57 1.99 -12.61
C MET A 155 3.15 2.13 -13.20
N SER A 156 2.80 1.32 -14.20
CA SER A 156 1.51 1.42 -14.91
C SER A 156 0.29 1.26 -14.01
N TYR A 157 0.38 0.48 -12.92
CA TYR A 157 -0.71 0.30 -11.97
C TYR A 157 -0.46 0.97 -10.61
N ILE A 158 0.80 1.09 -10.16
CA ILE A 158 1.11 1.70 -8.86
C ILE A 158 0.89 3.22 -8.89
N ILE A 159 1.28 3.92 -9.97
CA ILE A 159 1.11 5.38 -10.04
C ILE A 159 -0.38 5.76 -10.05
N PRO A 160 -1.25 5.19 -10.91
CA PRO A 160 -2.68 5.47 -10.85
C PRO A 160 -3.31 5.10 -9.50
N SER A 161 -2.92 3.96 -8.89
CA SER A 161 -3.40 3.58 -7.55
C SER A 161 -3.02 4.60 -6.48
N ALA A 162 -1.79 5.13 -6.54
CA ALA A 162 -1.31 6.15 -5.61
C ALA A 162 -2.09 7.45 -5.79
N ILE A 163 -2.31 7.90 -7.03
CA ILE A 163 -3.12 9.10 -7.33
C ILE A 163 -4.54 8.93 -6.79
N LEU A 164 -5.17 7.79 -7.08
CA LEU A 164 -6.51 7.48 -6.59
C LEU A 164 -6.56 7.49 -5.05
N THR A 165 -5.56 6.87 -4.40
CA THR A 165 -5.45 6.85 -2.94
C THR A 165 -5.27 8.25 -2.36
N ILE A 166 -4.44 9.10 -2.98
CA ILE A 166 -4.24 10.50 -2.56
C ILE A 166 -5.56 11.26 -2.61
N VAL A 167 -6.29 11.16 -3.72
CA VAL A 167 -7.58 11.85 -3.90
C VAL A 167 -8.55 11.43 -2.80
N VAL A 168 -8.72 10.12 -2.59
CA VAL A 168 -9.65 9.61 -1.57
C VAL A 168 -9.21 9.97 -0.15
N MET A 169 -7.90 9.91 0.16
CA MET A 169 -7.36 10.33 1.45
C MET A 169 -7.65 11.80 1.75
N ILE A 170 -7.46 12.70 0.78
CA ILE A 170 -7.74 14.13 0.95
C ILE A 170 -9.23 14.36 1.24
N LEU A 171 -10.12 13.66 0.51
CA LEU A 171 -11.56 13.73 0.75
C LEU A 171 -11.93 13.22 2.14
N LEU A 172 -11.34 12.10 2.58
CA LEU A 172 -11.60 11.52 3.90
C LEU A 172 -11.10 12.40 5.04
N VAL A 173 -9.91 12.99 4.93
CA VAL A 173 -9.38 13.89 5.97
C VAL A 173 -10.22 15.16 6.09
N LYS A 174 -10.79 15.65 4.99
CA LYS A 174 -11.73 16.78 5.00
C LYS A 174 -13.09 16.39 5.61
N ALA A 175 -13.65 15.27 5.19
CA ALA A 175 -15.01 14.86 5.55
C ALA A 175 -15.11 14.20 6.94
N MET A 176 -14.06 13.49 7.36
CA MET A 176 -14.04 12.68 8.57
C MET A 176 -12.65 12.74 9.27
N PRO A 177 -12.25 13.91 9.79
CA PRO A 177 -10.94 14.08 10.45
C PRO A 177 -10.74 13.15 11.65
N LYS A 178 -11.81 12.83 12.38
CA LYS A 178 -11.79 11.90 13.53
C LYS A 178 -11.27 10.50 13.19
N LEU A 179 -11.33 10.08 11.92
CA LEU A 179 -10.77 8.79 11.48
C LEU A 179 -9.26 8.73 11.69
N PHE A 180 -8.57 9.87 11.77
CA PHE A 180 -7.11 9.94 11.89
C PHE A 180 -6.65 10.27 13.32
N GLU A 181 -7.58 10.55 14.24
CA GLU A 181 -7.32 10.87 15.65
C GLU A 181 -7.47 9.60 16.53
N LYS A 182 -6.61 9.40 17.54
CA LYS A 182 -6.69 8.21 18.41
C LYS A 182 -7.98 8.16 19.24
#